data_AF-A0A3S0XIF4-F1
#
_entry.id   AF-A0A3S0XIF4-F1
#
_cell.length_a   1.000
_cell.length_b   1.000
_cell.length_c   1.000
_cell.angle_alpha   90.00
_cell.angle_beta   90.00
_cell.angle_gamma   90.00
#
_symmetry.space_group_name_H-M   'P 1'
#
loop_
_entity.id
_entity.type
_entity.pdbx_description
1 polymer ?
#
loop_
_entity_poly.entity_id
_entity_poly.type
_entity_poly.pdbx_seq_one_letter_code
_entity_poly.pdbx_strand_id
1 'polypeptide(L)' 'MSTLCRSSRCRKINRIWYNKACCYALQGNFEQAIEALAQAINVNPDAYREMAKTDSNFDSIREDKRFQALIQE' A
#
# COMPACT_ATOMS: atom_id res chain seq x y z
N MET A 1 -14.35 -12.40 -26.59
CA MET A 1 -14.61 -13.14 -25.33
C MET A 1 -13.35 -13.12 -24.50
N SER A 2 -13.25 -12.21 -23.53
CA SER A 2 -12.26 -12.29 -22.46
C SER A 2 -12.93 -11.77 -21.20
N THR A 3 -13.09 -12.67 -20.25
CA THR A 3 -13.98 -12.60 -19.11
C THR A 3 -13.51 -11.53 -18.13
N LEU A 4 -14.21 -10.39 -18.06
CA LEU A 4 -14.09 -9.48 -16.92
C LEU A 4 -14.66 -10.21 -15.70
N CYS A 5 -13.79 -10.86 -14.92
CA CYS A 5 -14.12 -11.37 -13.60
C CYS A 5 -14.37 -10.16 -12.67
N ARG A 6 -15.60 -9.64 -12.68
CA ARG A 6 -16.09 -8.67 -11.70
C ARG A 6 -16.47 -9.41 -10.42
N SER A 7 -15.48 -9.95 -9.71
CA SER A 7 -15.71 -10.49 -8.37
C SER A 7 -15.85 -9.32 -7.38
N SER A 8 -17.09 -8.91 -7.13
CA SER A 8 -17.54 -7.92 -6.13
C SER A 8 -17.25 -8.31 -4.67
N ARG A 9 -16.13 -8.99 -4.39
CA ARG A 9 -15.71 -9.41 -3.04
C ARG A 9 -14.25 -9.06 -2.69
N CYS A 10 -13.52 -8.33 -3.55
CA CYS A 10 -12.11 -7.98 -3.33
C CYS A 10 -11.85 -6.50 -2.97
N ARG A 11 -12.88 -5.69 -2.71
CA ARG A 11 -12.74 -4.23 -2.49
C ARG A 11 -12.61 -3.82 -1.02
N LYS A 12 -12.63 -4.76 -0.06
CA LYS A 12 -12.50 -4.46 1.38
C LYS A 12 -11.13 -4.82 1.95
N ILE A 13 -10.50 -5.90 1.47
CA ILE A 13 -9.20 -6.38 1.97
C ILE A 13 -8.07 -5.39 1.65
N ASN A 14 -8.18 -4.73 0.50
CA ASN A 14 -7.21 -3.75 0.00
C ASN A 14 -7.01 -2.54 0.95
N ARG A 15 -8.10 -1.99 1.51
CA ARG A 15 -8.03 -0.89 2.50
C ARG A 15 -7.48 -1.34 3.84
N ILE A 16 -7.66 -2.61 4.22
CA ILE A 16 -7.16 -3.11 5.50
C ILE A 16 -5.64 -3.12 5.50
N TRP A 17 -5.02 -3.63 4.44
CA TRP A 17 -3.56 -3.64 4.31
C TRP A 17 -2.98 -2.23 4.26
N TYR A 18 -3.61 -1.33 3.51
CA TYR A 18 -3.16 0.06 3.43
C TYR A 18 -3.28 0.77 4.78
N ASN A 19 -4.44 0.68 5.45
CA ASN A 19 -4.61 1.28 6.77
C ASN A 19 -3.65 0.67 7.81
N LYS A 20 -3.38 -0.64 7.71
CA LYS A 20 -2.40 -1.33 8.56
C LYS A 20 -0.99 -0.78 8.34
N ALA A 21 -0.61 -0.52 7.08
CA ALA A 21 0.65 0.12 6.74
C ALA A 21 0.75 1.52 7.36
N CYS A 22 -0.30 2.34 7.25
CA CYS A 22 -0.36 3.66 7.88
C CYS A 22 -0.17 3.56 9.40
N CYS A 23 -0.88 2.64 10.07
CA CYS A 23 -0.74 2.44 11.52
C CYS A 23 0.69 2.07 11.92
N TYR A 24 1.35 1.17 11.19
CA TYR A 24 2.73 0.80 11.48
C TYR A 24 3.72 1.94 11.21
N ALA A 25 3.53 2.71 10.14
CA ALA A 25 4.37 3.86 9.82
C ALA A 25 4.31 4.94 10.92
N LEU A 26 3.10 5.20 11.46
CA LEU A 26 2.90 6.10 12.60
C LEU A 26 3.52 5.58 13.90
N GLN A 27 3.61 4.26 14.07
CA GLN A 27 4.23 3.63 15.24
C GLN A 27 5.76 3.53 15.13
N GLY A 28 6.37 3.88 14.00
CA GLY A 28 7.81 3.67 13.78
C GLY A 28 8.18 2.24 13.36
N ASN A 29 7.18 1.37 13.14
CA ASN A 29 7.35 -0.03 12.78
C ASN A 29 7.51 -0.18 11.26
N PHE A 30 8.62 0.33 10.73
CA PHE A 30 8.81 0.58 9.30
C PHE A 30 8.85 -0.70 8.45
N GLU A 31 9.41 -1.78 8.97
CA GLU A 31 9.45 -3.07 8.28
C GLU A 31 8.04 -3.62 8.05
N GLN A 32 7.20 -3.66 9.09
CA GLN A 32 5.82 -4.10 8.96
C GLN A 32 4.97 -3.14 8.12
N ALA A 33 5.28 -1.84 8.13
CA ALA A 33 4.61 -0.85 7.28
C ALA A 33 4.84 -1.14 5.79
N ILE A 34 6.10 -1.41 5.41
CA ILE A 34 6.50 -1.74 4.04
C ILE A 34 5.86 -3.05 3.58
N GLU A 35 5.87 -4.09 4.42
CA GLU A 35 5.21 -5.37 4.09
C GLU A 35 3.70 -5.20 3.87
N ALA A 36 3.03 -4.47 4.77
CA ALA A 36 1.60 -4.22 4.66
C ALA A 36 1.27 -3.38 3.41
N LEU A 37 2.11 -2.40 3.08
CA LEU A 37 1.94 -1.59 1.87
C LEU A 37 2.13 -2.43 0.60
N ALA A 38 3.13 -3.33 0.57
CA ALA A 38 3.33 -4.25 -0.55
C ALA A 38 2.10 -5.13 -0.79
N GLN A 39 1.45 -5.63 0.28
CA GLN A 39 0.19 -6.37 0.16
C GLN A 39 -0.94 -5.52 -0.41
N ALA A 40 -1.02 -4.24 -0.04
CA ALA A 40 -2.01 -3.32 -0.61
C ALA A 40 -1.76 -3.09 -2.11
N ILE A 41 -0.50 -2.78 -2.48
CA ILE A 41 -0.07 -2.54 -3.87
C ILE A 41 -0.35 -3.77 -4.74
N ASN A 42 -0.08 -4.98 -4.28
CA ASN A 42 -0.36 -6.21 -5.05
C ASN A 42 -1.84 -6.37 -5.46
N VAL A 43 -2.77 -5.76 -4.72
CA VAL A 43 -4.21 -5.82 -5.04
C VAL A 43 -4.63 -4.72 -6.03
N ASN A 44 -4.06 -3.52 -5.91
CA ASN A 44 -4.30 -2.41 -6.83
C ASN A 44 -3.07 -1.49 -6.89
N PRO A 45 -2.10 -1.80 -7.77
CA PRO A 45 -0.80 -1.13 -7.75
C PRO A 45 -0.93 0.37 -7.97
N ASP A 46 -1.60 0.77 -9.05
CA ASP A 46 -1.70 2.17 -9.46
C ASP A 46 -2.35 3.03 -8.38
N ALA A 47 -3.47 2.57 -7.81
CA ALA A 47 -4.17 3.35 -6.78
C ALA A 47 -3.33 3.55 -5.52
N TYR A 48 -2.68 2.49 -5.03
CA TYR A 48 -1.95 2.57 -3.77
C TYR A 48 -0.58 3.20 -3.88
N ARG A 49 0.11 3.07 -5.02
CA ARG A 49 1.36 3.80 -5.28
C ARG A 49 1.10 5.31 -5.31
N GLU A 50 0.06 5.74 -6.03
CA GLU A 50 -0.30 7.17 -6.09
C GLU A 50 -0.74 7.73 -4.73
N MET A 51 -1.53 6.96 -3.98
CA MET A 51 -1.92 7.36 -2.62
C MET A 51 -0.68 7.46 -1.70
N ALA A 52 0.16 6.42 -1.65
CA ALA A 52 1.32 6.37 -0.75
C ALA A 52 2.36 7.47 -1.04
N LYS A 53 2.47 7.91 -2.31
CA LYS A 53 3.32 9.05 -2.71
C LYS A 53 2.93 10.37 -2.05
N THR A 54 1.69 10.55 -1.60
CA THR A 54 1.21 11.84 -1.05
C THR A 54 0.66 11.73 0.36
N ASP A 55 0.49 10.51 0.87
CA ASP A 55 -0.05 10.27 2.20
C ASP A 55 0.97 10.62 3.30
N SER A 56 0.59 11.53 4.18
CA SER A 56 1.43 12.01 5.27
C SER A 56 1.71 10.96 6.34
N ASN A 57 0.91 9.89 6.42
CA ASN A 57 1.19 8.79 7.34
C ASN A 57 2.53 8.10 7.05
N PHE A 58 3.04 8.24 5.82
CA PHE A 58 4.31 7.66 5.40
C PHE A 58 5.47 8.66 5.40
N ASP A 59 5.29 9.88 5.89
CA ASP A 59 6.36 10.89 5.89
C ASP A 59 7.59 10.42 6.66
N SER A 60 7.40 9.66 7.74
CA SER A 60 8.48 9.06 8.52
C SER A 60 9.28 7.97 7.79
N ILE A 61 8.71 7.34 6.75
CA ILE A 61 9.35 6.25 5.98
C ILE A 61 9.64 6.61 4.53
N ARG A 62 9.32 7.83 4.10
CA ARG A 62 9.40 8.29 2.71
C ARG A 62 10.82 8.24 2.13
N GLU A 63 11.83 8.35 2.99
CA GLU A 63 13.24 8.26 2.63
C GLU A 63 13.78 6.82 2.66
N ASP A 64 13.02 5.84 3.15
CA ASP A 64 13.43 4.44 3.13
C ASP A 64 13.46 3.93 1.67
N LYS A 65 14.62 3.43 1.24
CA LYS A 65 14.82 2.94 -0.13
C LYS A 65 13.86 1.82 -0.51
N ARG A 66 13.48 0.97 0.44
CA ARG A 66 12.52 -0.13 0.21
C ARG A 66 11.11 0.42 -0.03
N PHE A 67 10.73 1.47 0.71
CA PHE A 67 9.46 2.17 0.48
C PHE A 67 9.46 2.86 -0.89
N GLN A 68 10.52 3.58 -1.23
CA GLN A 68 10.67 4.23 -2.55
C GLN A 68 10.57 3.24 -3.70
N ALA A 69 11.20 2.07 -3.58
CA ALA A 69 11.12 1.02 -4.59
C ALA A 69 9.68 0.53 -4.81
N LEU A 70 8.87 0.40 -3.75
CA LEU A 70 7.47 -0.02 -3.87
C LEU A 70 6.58 0.99 -4.60
N ILE A 71 6.84 2.30 -4.43
CA ILE A 71 5.99 3.37 -4.97
C ILE A 71 6.44 3.89 -6.35
N GLN A 72 7.68 3.60 -6.78
CA GLN A 72 8.24 4.07 -8.05
C GLN A 72 8.15 3.04 -9.19
N GLU A 73 7.82 1.79 -8.88
CA GLU A 73 7.60 0.71 -9.85
C GLU A 73 6.29 0.87 -10.63
#